data_AF-A0AAJ8B7E3-F1
#
_entry.id   AF-A0AAJ8B7E3-F1
#
_cell.length_a   1.000
_cell.length_b   1.000
_cell.length_c   1.000
_cell.angle_alpha   90.00
_cell.angle_beta   90.00
_cell.angle_gamma   90.00
#
_symmetry.space_group_name_H-M   'P 1'
#
loop_
_entity.id
_entity.type
_entity.pdbx_description
1 polymer ?
#
loop_
_entity_poly.entity_id
_entity_poly.type
_entity_poly.pdbx_seq_one_letter_code
_entity_poly.pdbx_strand_id
1 'polypeptide(L)'
;MLPLSPLLLLVFPAALFVAAQGAGDLQGFTFHSGSAGFDPTDPCMMVSPPCMSEADRYSLEALRSIHQMMDDDQDGGIEVEESVEFIIEDMKQQQTNKHSNLHREDQHITVEELWRGWKSSEVHNWTQDAVLRWLKEFVELPQYERNFKDFKVNGNTLPRIAANEPSFLSVQLRVQDQRDKQKLNIKALDVVLFGPPTRPPHNYMKDLLLIVSVVMGVGGCWFAQAQNKASKIHITKMMKDLESLQRAEQSLMDLQEQLERAQEEKRNVAEEKQNLEEKMRDEIIGAQEEAHRLHELRQGAVTELSRLRYAEEELEQVLGALKQAEKDMQASWTVSEALQQWLQLTHEVEVQYYNVKKHSAELQLATAKEEPILPCRQRGLRRRGVLYWGLSMSPTAPL
;
A
#
# COMPACT_ATOMS: atom_id res chain seq x y z
N MET A 1 -4.75 -28.11 -23.56
CA MET A 1 -3.28 -28.13 -23.70
C MET A 1 -2.68 -28.29 -22.31
N LEU A 2 -2.43 -29.53 -21.93
CA LEU A 2 -1.61 -29.99 -20.79
C LEU A 2 -0.13 -30.03 -21.26
N PRO A 3 0.91 -30.00 -20.38
CA PRO A 3 1.02 -30.91 -19.23
C PRO A 3 1.56 -30.32 -17.92
N LEU A 4 0.91 -30.73 -16.81
CA LEU A 4 1.47 -30.72 -15.46
C LEU A 4 2.36 -31.97 -15.26
N SER A 5 3.53 -31.76 -14.64
CA SER A 5 4.47 -32.82 -14.28
C SER A 5 4.08 -33.57 -12.98
N PRO A 6 4.52 -34.84 -12.82
CA PRO A 6 4.15 -35.71 -11.70
C PRO A 6 5.25 -35.71 -10.63
N LEU A 7 4.92 -35.35 -9.38
CA LEU A 7 5.73 -35.66 -8.20
C LEU A 7 4.93 -35.34 -6.94
N LEU A 8 3.97 -36.22 -6.61
CA LEU A 8 3.30 -36.24 -5.31
C LEU A 8 2.74 -37.64 -5.06
N LEU A 9 3.65 -38.60 -4.88
CA LEU A 9 3.37 -39.92 -4.32
C LEU A 9 4.21 -40.07 -3.06
N LEU A 10 3.66 -39.69 -1.91
CA LEU A 10 4.00 -40.31 -0.63
C LEU A 10 2.71 -40.47 0.17
N VAL A 11 2.14 -41.65 0.00
CA VAL A 11 1.06 -42.21 0.78
C VAL A 11 1.63 -42.62 2.14
N PHE A 12 1.12 -42.02 3.20
CA PHE A 12 1.21 -42.57 4.56
C PHE A 12 0.20 -43.73 4.70
N PRO A 13 0.59 -44.87 5.27
CA PRO A 13 -0.38 -45.75 5.92
C PRO A 13 -0.27 -45.60 7.43
N ALA A 14 -1.39 -45.19 8.02
CA ALA A 14 -1.63 -45.18 9.44
C ALA A 14 -1.60 -46.60 10.01
N ALA A 15 -0.96 -46.73 11.17
CA ALA A 15 -1.00 -47.91 12.01
C ALA A 15 -2.42 -48.10 12.59
N LEU A 16 -3.03 -49.26 12.35
CA LEU A 16 -4.10 -49.80 13.16
C LEU A 16 -3.62 -51.12 13.77
N PHE A 17 -3.68 -51.15 15.10
CA PHE A 17 -3.31 -52.27 15.96
C PHE A 17 -4.59 -53.04 16.35
N VAL A 18 -4.39 -54.26 16.88
CA VAL A 18 -5.34 -55.15 17.61
C VAL A 18 -6.05 -56.19 16.71
N ALA A 19 -6.22 -57.47 17.07
CA ALA A 19 -5.55 -58.49 17.90
C ALA A 19 -6.39 -59.77 17.74
N ALA A 20 -5.78 -60.96 17.93
CA ALA A 20 -6.34 -62.30 18.21
C ALA A 20 -5.81 -63.34 17.20
N GLN A 21 -5.41 -64.57 17.53
CA GLN A 21 -5.35 -65.36 18.77
C GLN A 21 -4.35 -66.50 18.47
N GLY A 22 -3.58 -66.91 19.48
CA GLY A 22 -2.79 -68.14 19.42
C GLY A 22 -3.64 -69.37 19.80
N ALA A 23 -3.29 -70.49 19.20
CA ALA A 23 -3.52 -71.86 19.67
C ALA A 23 -2.34 -72.67 19.12
N GLY A 24 -1.50 -73.25 20.00
CA GLY A 24 -1.35 -74.71 20.14
C GLY A 24 -0.51 -75.29 18.98
N ASP A 25 0.66 -75.88 19.15
CA ASP A 25 0.91 -76.99 20.07
C ASP A 25 2.40 -77.18 20.41
N LEU A 26 2.60 -77.64 21.63
CA LEU A 26 3.83 -78.27 22.11
C LEU A 26 4.12 -79.55 21.34
N GLN A 27 5.37 -79.72 20.87
CA GLN A 27 6.02 -81.02 20.92
C GLN A 27 7.36 -80.87 21.62
N GLY A 28 7.39 -81.36 22.86
CA GLY A 28 8.62 -81.55 23.61
C GLY A 28 9.40 -82.71 23.01
N PHE A 29 10.71 -82.53 22.86
CA PHE A 29 11.64 -83.64 22.70
C PHE A 29 12.44 -83.83 23.99
N THR A 30 12.29 -85.04 24.50
CA THR A 30 12.91 -85.66 25.66
C THR A 30 14.44 -85.56 25.65
N PHE A 31 14.99 -85.12 26.79
CA PHE A 31 16.38 -85.33 27.16
C PHE A 31 16.66 -86.83 27.29
N HIS A 32 17.59 -87.37 26.51
CA HIS A 32 18.25 -88.64 26.83
C HIS A 32 19.63 -88.36 27.43
N SER A 33 19.70 -88.51 28.75
CA SER A 33 20.96 -88.61 29.49
C SER A 33 21.51 -90.02 29.34
N GLY A 34 22.79 -90.14 28.93
CA GLY A 34 23.62 -91.31 29.19
C GLY A 34 24.23 -91.99 27.97
N SER A 35 25.54 -91.78 27.79
CA SER A 35 26.57 -92.84 27.71
C SER A 35 27.67 -92.45 26.73
N ALA A 36 28.91 -92.44 27.22
CA ALA A 36 30.11 -92.41 26.40
C ALA A 36 30.13 -93.67 25.51
N GLY A 37 30.04 -93.47 24.20
CA GLY A 37 30.14 -94.51 23.18
C GLY A 37 30.47 -93.85 21.86
N PHE A 38 31.65 -94.13 21.32
CA PHE A 38 32.08 -93.72 19.99
C PHE A 38 31.11 -94.33 18.95
N ASP A 39 30.32 -93.47 18.29
CA ASP A 39 29.46 -93.83 17.16
C ASP A 39 30.15 -93.36 15.87
N PRO A 40 30.33 -94.18 14.80
CA PRO A 40 31.11 -93.82 13.60
C PRO A 40 30.44 -92.77 12.70
N THR A 41 29.38 -92.11 13.17
CA THR A 41 28.51 -91.20 12.41
C THR A 41 28.41 -89.84 13.11
N ASP A 42 29.49 -89.39 13.77
CA ASP A 42 29.51 -88.06 14.37
C ASP A 42 29.46 -87.01 13.25
N PRO A 43 28.41 -86.15 13.18
CA PRO A 43 28.33 -85.05 12.21
C PRO A 43 29.57 -84.16 12.22
N CYS A 44 30.31 -84.13 13.34
CA CYS A 44 31.56 -83.40 13.44
C CYS A 44 32.71 -83.91 12.58
N MET A 45 32.67 -85.17 12.16
CA MET A 45 33.72 -85.79 11.34
C MET A 45 33.40 -85.75 9.84
N MET A 46 32.16 -85.44 9.46
CA MET A 46 31.71 -85.36 8.07
C MET A 46 32.00 -83.99 7.45
N VAL A 47 32.06 -82.93 8.26
CA VAL A 47 32.25 -81.56 7.78
C VAL A 47 33.74 -81.19 7.72
N SER A 48 34.15 -80.49 6.65
CA SER A 48 35.52 -79.98 6.48
C SER A 48 35.58 -78.45 6.62
N PRO A 49 36.25 -77.90 7.65
CA PRO A 49 37.08 -78.54 8.69
C PRO A 49 36.28 -79.19 9.84
N PRO A 50 36.78 -80.28 10.48
CA PRO A 50 36.03 -81.02 11.50
C PRO A 50 35.78 -80.19 12.76
N CYS A 51 34.63 -80.36 13.42
CA CYS A 51 34.43 -79.74 14.74
C CYS A 51 35.23 -80.48 15.81
N MET A 52 36.23 -79.79 16.37
CA MET A 52 37.15 -80.36 17.37
C MET A 52 36.79 -79.99 18.82
N SER A 53 35.89 -79.02 19.02
CA SER A 53 35.48 -78.55 20.35
C SER A 53 33.98 -78.71 20.59
N GLU A 54 33.57 -78.87 21.86
CA GLU A 54 32.15 -78.91 22.23
C GLU A 54 31.42 -77.62 21.80
N ALA A 55 32.10 -76.47 21.88
CA ALA A 55 31.57 -75.20 21.39
C ALA A 55 31.30 -75.24 19.89
N ASP A 56 32.22 -75.81 19.10
CA ASP A 56 32.04 -75.99 17.66
C ASP A 56 30.90 -76.94 17.32
N ARG A 57 30.66 -77.96 18.14
CA ARG A 57 29.50 -78.86 17.98
C ARG A 57 28.18 -78.11 18.13
N TYR A 58 28.07 -77.26 19.16
CA TYR A 58 26.89 -76.40 19.34
C TYR A 58 26.77 -75.36 18.23
N SER A 59 27.88 -74.83 17.72
CA SER A 59 27.86 -73.92 16.57
C SER A 59 27.38 -74.62 15.29
N LEU A 60 27.80 -75.87 15.05
CA LEU A 60 27.38 -76.65 13.89
C LEU A 60 25.90 -77.00 13.95
N GLU A 61 25.40 -77.41 15.11
CA GLU A 61 23.97 -77.67 15.34
C GLU A 61 23.14 -76.41 15.14
N ALA A 62 23.62 -75.27 15.64
CA ALA A 62 22.97 -73.98 15.42
C ALA A 62 22.97 -73.57 13.94
N LEU A 63 24.07 -73.78 13.21
CA LEU A 63 24.14 -73.49 11.78
C LEU A 63 23.24 -74.42 10.96
N ARG A 64 23.10 -75.69 11.36
CA ARG A 64 22.14 -76.62 10.76
C ARG A 64 20.70 -76.16 10.98
N SER A 65 20.39 -75.67 12.18
CA SER A 65 19.07 -75.09 12.46
C SER A 65 18.82 -73.82 11.64
N ILE A 66 19.85 -72.99 11.41
CA ILE A 66 19.73 -71.80 10.56
C ILE A 66 19.54 -72.20 9.11
N HIS A 67 20.29 -73.17 8.60
CA HIS A 67 20.13 -73.71 7.26
C HIS A 67 18.72 -74.26 7.05
N GLN A 68 18.19 -75.04 7.99
CA GLN A 68 16.81 -75.54 7.95
C GLN A 68 15.74 -74.43 8.04
N MET A 69 16.05 -73.27 8.62
CA MET A 69 15.13 -72.13 8.63
C MET A 69 15.18 -71.32 7.32
N MET A 70 16.20 -71.53 6.48
CA MET A 70 16.40 -70.84 5.21
C MET A 70 16.06 -71.71 4.01
N ASP A 71 16.17 -73.03 4.15
CA ASP A 71 15.85 -74.07 3.18
C ASP A 71 14.36 -74.47 3.36
N ASP A 72 13.49 -73.83 2.57
CA ASP A 72 12.04 -73.94 2.72
C ASP A 72 11.50 -75.28 2.19
N ASP A 73 12.13 -75.83 1.16
CA ASP A 73 11.76 -77.11 0.55
C ASP A 73 12.51 -78.33 1.12
N GLN A 74 13.51 -78.09 1.97
CA GLN A 74 14.31 -79.09 2.70
C GLN A 74 15.08 -80.02 1.76
N ASP A 75 15.49 -79.53 0.60
CA ASP A 75 16.24 -80.30 -0.39
C ASP A 75 17.74 -80.44 -0.05
N GLY A 76 18.21 -79.66 0.93
CA GLY A 76 19.59 -79.66 1.42
C GLY A 76 20.49 -78.57 0.82
N GLY A 77 19.96 -77.68 -0.02
CA GLY A 77 20.67 -76.58 -0.65
C GLY A 77 19.83 -75.31 -0.73
N ILE A 78 20.29 -74.23 -0.09
CA ILE A 78 19.55 -72.95 -0.13
C ILE A 78 19.70 -72.33 -1.51
N GLU A 79 18.59 -72.11 -2.22
CA GLU A 79 18.54 -71.42 -3.50
C GLU A 79 18.61 -69.89 -3.35
N VAL A 80 18.86 -69.18 -4.45
CA VAL A 80 18.98 -67.72 -4.44
C VAL A 80 17.66 -67.06 -4.03
N GLU A 81 16.55 -67.55 -4.56
CA GLU A 81 15.20 -67.05 -4.28
C GLU A 81 14.84 -67.21 -2.79
N GLU A 82 15.08 -68.39 -2.22
CA GLU A 82 14.84 -68.69 -0.80
C GLU A 82 15.68 -67.77 0.12
N SER A 83 16.97 -67.62 -0.20
CA SER A 83 17.86 -66.75 0.57
C SER A 83 17.39 -65.29 0.56
N VAL A 84 16.82 -64.81 -0.56
CA VAL A 84 16.32 -63.44 -0.70
C VAL A 84 15.03 -63.25 0.10
N GLU A 85 14.12 -64.22 0.05
CA GLU A 85 12.88 -64.22 0.83
C GLU A 85 13.19 -64.17 2.32
N PHE A 86 14.08 -65.05 2.80
CA PHE A 86 14.52 -65.06 4.20
C PHE A 86 15.17 -63.74 4.66
N ILE A 87 16.03 -63.12 3.82
CA ILE A 87 16.65 -61.82 4.16
C ILE A 87 15.60 -60.71 4.27
N ILE A 88 14.56 -60.74 3.45
CA ILE A 88 13.51 -59.72 3.43
C ILE A 88 12.53 -59.92 4.58
N GLU A 89 12.08 -61.15 4.81
CA GLU A 89 11.01 -61.47 5.76
C GLU A 89 11.52 -61.62 7.19
N ASP A 90 12.52 -62.48 7.41
CA ASP A 90 13.03 -62.80 8.74
C ASP A 90 14.08 -61.81 9.22
N MET A 91 15.02 -61.42 8.35
CA MET A 91 16.03 -60.43 8.72
C MET A 91 15.57 -58.97 8.61
N LYS A 92 14.41 -58.72 7.99
CA LYS A 92 13.83 -57.38 7.77
C LYS A 92 14.81 -56.40 7.14
N GLN A 93 15.67 -56.90 6.25
CA GLN A 93 16.73 -56.11 5.64
C GLN A 93 16.53 -55.95 4.14
N GLN A 94 16.42 -54.70 3.68
CA GLN A 94 16.16 -54.38 2.27
C GLN A 94 17.42 -54.40 1.37
N GLN A 95 18.55 -54.92 1.87
CA GLN A 95 19.84 -54.85 1.16
C GLN A 95 20.02 -56.03 0.20
N THR A 96 19.85 -55.78 -1.09
CA THR A 96 20.08 -56.75 -2.17
C THR A 96 21.57 -57.09 -2.38
N ASN A 97 22.51 -56.29 -1.88
CA ASN A 97 23.94 -56.60 -2.04
C ASN A 97 24.43 -57.74 -1.12
N LYS A 98 23.58 -58.27 -0.24
CA LYS A 98 23.95 -59.31 0.73
C LYS A 98 23.76 -60.71 0.18
N HIS A 99 22.71 -60.97 -0.60
CA HIS A 99 22.50 -62.27 -1.25
C HIS A 99 23.64 -62.63 -2.21
N SER A 100 24.23 -61.64 -2.91
CA SER A 100 25.37 -61.87 -3.81
C SER A 100 26.69 -62.18 -3.10
N ASN A 101 26.80 -61.86 -1.81
CA ASN A 101 27.96 -62.25 -0.99
C ASN A 101 27.77 -63.63 -0.36
N LEU A 102 26.52 -64.07 -0.21
CA LEU A 102 26.17 -65.39 0.28
C LEU A 102 26.34 -66.44 -0.83
N HIS A 103 25.84 -66.15 -2.04
CA HIS A 103 26.04 -66.95 -3.25
C HIS A 103 27.28 -66.47 -4.02
N ARG A 104 28.48 -66.89 -3.60
CA ARG A 104 29.73 -66.59 -4.32
C ARG A 104 29.88 -67.57 -5.49
N GLU A 105 29.40 -67.18 -6.66
CA GLU A 105 29.42 -67.97 -7.92
C GLU A 105 28.57 -69.25 -7.91
N ASP A 106 28.32 -69.86 -6.75
CA ASP A 106 27.50 -71.06 -6.58
C ASP A 106 26.02 -70.75 -6.34
N GLN A 107 25.13 -71.50 -7.00
CA GLN A 107 23.68 -71.30 -6.98
C GLN A 107 22.97 -71.92 -5.77
N HIS A 108 23.59 -72.89 -5.08
CA HIS A 108 23.00 -73.61 -3.95
C HIS A 108 24.00 -73.69 -2.80
N ILE A 109 23.58 -73.33 -1.58
CA ILE A 109 24.46 -73.33 -0.40
C ILE A 109 24.11 -74.51 0.51
N THR A 110 25.07 -75.40 0.71
CA THR A 110 24.93 -76.56 1.61
C THR A 110 25.34 -76.23 3.05
N VAL A 111 24.90 -77.06 4.00
CA VAL A 111 25.31 -76.95 5.41
C VAL A 111 26.84 -76.95 5.59
N GLU A 112 27.56 -77.74 4.80
CA GLU A 112 29.02 -77.83 4.87
C GLU A 112 29.70 -76.53 4.39
N GLU A 113 29.13 -75.89 3.37
CA GLU A 113 29.61 -74.63 2.84
C GLU A 113 29.37 -73.49 3.82
N LEU A 114 28.18 -73.46 4.45
CA LEU A 114 27.88 -72.49 5.51
C LEU A 114 28.84 -72.65 6.70
N TRP A 115 29.15 -73.89 7.09
CA TRP A 115 30.14 -74.16 8.12
C TRP A 115 31.54 -73.68 7.73
N ARG A 116 31.97 -73.94 6.50
CA ARG A 116 33.27 -73.50 5.98
C ARG A 116 33.36 -71.97 5.90
N GLY A 117 32.29 -71.31 5.46
CA GLY A 117 32.15 -69.86 5.45
C GLY A 117 32.25 -69.27 6.86
N TRP A 118 31.53 -69.85 7.82
CA TRP A 118 31.61 -69.46 9.22
C TRP A 118 33.02 -69.61 9.80
N LYS A 119 33.66 -70.78 9.60
CA LYS A 119 35.00 -71.07 10.13
C LYS A 119 36.10 -70.18 9.55
N SER A 120 35.96 -69.76 8.29
CA SER A 120 36.88 -68.83 7.63
C SER A 120 36.57 -67.36 7.91
N SER A 121 35.40 -67.06 8.48
CA SER A 121 35.01 -65.69 8.82
C SER A 121 35.85 -65.09 9.96
N GLU A 122 36.11 -63.79 9.89
CA GLU A 122 36.77 -63.06 10.98
C GLU A 122 35.95 -63.08 12.28
N VAL A 123 34.63 -63.27 12.17
CA VAL A 123 33.69 -63.31 13.27
C VAL A 123 33.97 -64.50 14.19
N HIS A 124 34.32 -65.66 13.61
CA HIS A 124 34.61 -66.84 14.41
C HIS A 124 35.76 -66.60 15.40
N ASN A 125 36.76 -65.80 15.00
CA ASN A 125 37.92 -65.46 15.81
C ASN A 125 37.73 -64.19 16.68
N TRP A 126 36.49 -63.74 16.88
CA TRP A 126 36.23 -62.60 17.75
C TRP A 126 36.46 -62.93 19.22
N THR A 127 37.27 -62.08 19.86
CA THR A 127 37.41 -62.07 21.31
C THR A 127 36.16 -61.48 21.97
N GLN A 128 36.00 -61.75 23.26
CA GLN A 128 34.94 -61.16 24.07
C GLN A 128 34.81 -59.65 23.87
N ASP A 129 35.91 -58.90 23.85
CA ASP A 129 35.88 -57.44 23.66
C ASP A 129 35.35 -57.02 22.28
N ALA A 130 35.61 -57.81 21.24
CA ALA A 130 35.05 -57.58 19.91
C ALA A 130 33.54 -57.82 19.88
N VAL A 131 33.07 -58.87 20.54
CA VAL A 131 31.63 -59.15 20.71
C VAL A 131 30.94 -58.06 21.53
N LEU A 132 31.58 -57.56 22.60
CA LEU A 132 31.05 -56.45 23.40
C LEU A 132 30.97 -55.14 22.62
N ARG A 133 31.99 -54.82 21.79
CA ARG A 133 31.92 -53.68 20.87
C ARG A 133 30.80 -53.84 19.86
N TRP A 134 30.64 -55.03 19.31
CA TRP A 134 29.54 -55.34 18.40
C TRP A 134 28.16 -55.13 19.05
N LEU A 135 27.99 -55.62 20.28
CA LEU A 135 26.75 -55.47 21.05
C LEU A 135 26.40 -53.99 21.31
N LYS A 136 27.40 -53.14 21.55
CA LYS A 136 27.20 -51.70 21.78
C LYS A 136 26.95 -50.92 20.50
N GLU A 137 27.80 -51.12 19.49
CA GLU A 137 27.84 -50.29 18.28
C GLU A 137 26.79 -50.72 17.25
N PHE A 138 26.48 -52.01 17.14
CA PHE A 138 25.62 -52.54 16.06
C PHE A 138 24.29 -53.12 16.54
N VAL A 139 24.26 -53.71 17.73
CA VAL A 139 23.02 -54.21 18.34
C VAL A 139 22.35 -53.13 19.20
N GLU A 140 23.12 -52.12 19.63
CA GLU A 140 22.67 -51.01 20.49
C GLU A 140 22.05 -51.50 21.81
N LEU A 141 22.58 -52.60 22.36
CA LEU A 141 22.12 -53.19 23.61
C LEU A 141 23.23 -53.18 24.68
N PRO A 142 23.68 -51.98 25.13
CA PRO A 142 24.74 -51.86 26.13
C PRO A 142 24.35 -52.46 27.49
N GLN A 143 23.05 -52.60 27.76
CA GLN A 143 22.51 -53.09 29.03
C GLN A 143 22.89 -54.54 29.35
N TYR A 144 23.13 -55.37 28.32
CA TYR A 144 23.51 -56.78 28.51
C TYR A 144 25.02 -57.01 28.51
N GLU A 145 25.84 -55.96 28.40
CA GLU A 145 27.31 -56.07 28.37
C GLU A 145 27.86 -56.90 29.55
N ARG A 146 27.33 -56.66 30.76
CA ARG A 146 27.78 -57.36 31.97
C ARG A 146 27.51 -58.85 31.89
N ASN A 147 26.33 -59.24 31.38
CA ASN A 147 25.98 -60.65 31.20
C ASN A 147 26.90 -61.31 30.17
N PHE A 148 27.12 -60.67 29.02
CA PHE A 148 28.05 -61.19 28.01
C PHE A 148 29.48 -61.29 28.53
N LYS A 149 29.87 -60.40 29.46
CA LYS A 149 31.16 -60.43 30.13
C LYS A 149 31.28 -61.60 31.10
N ASP A 150 30.26 -61.81 31.92
CA ASP A 150 30.23 -62.85 32.95
C ASP A 150 30.19 -64.26 32.34
N PHE A 151 29.48 -64.44 31.23
CA PHE A 151 29.35 -65.72 30.52
C PHE A 151 30.45 -65.99 29.48
N LYS A 152 31.45 -65.11 29.33
CA LYS A 152 32.58 -65.30 28.40
C LYS A 152 32.14 -65.60 26.96
N VAL A 153 31.15 -64.84 26.48
CA VAL A 153 30.63 -64.96 25.12
C VAL A 153 31.70 -64.53 24.13
N ASN A 154 32.12 -65.46 23.27
CA ASN A 154 33.10 -65.25 22.20
C ASN A 154 32.44 -65.44 20.83
N GLY A 155 33.19 -65.15 19.76
CA GLY A 155 32.71 -65.32 18.38
C GLY A 155 32.11 -66.70 18.10
N ASN A 156 32.69 -67.76 18.64
CA ASN A 156 32.20 -69.15 18.51
C ASN A 156 30.76 -69.38 19.04
N THR A 157 30.28 -68.57 19.97
CA THR A 157 28.92 -68.70 20.53
C THR A 157 27.86 -67.90 19.76
N LEU A 158 28.24 -67.07 18.79
CA LEU A 158 27.30 -66.25 18.00
C LEU A 158 26.31 -67.08 17.16
N PRO A 159 26.68 -68.21 16.53
CA PRO A 159 25.71 -69.04 15.81
C PRO A 159 24.58 -69.54 16.71
N ARG A 160 24.85 -69.84 17.98
CA ARG A 160 23.83 -70.27 18.95
C ARG A 160 22.82 -69.16 19.27
N ILE A 161 23.28 -67.91 19.25
CA ILE A 161 22.44 -66.72 19.42
C ILE A 161 21.59 -66.51 18.16
N ALA A 162 22.18 -66.71 16.98
CA ALA A 162 21.50 -66.62 15.69
C ALA A 162 20.45 -67.73 15.46
N ALA A 163 20.63 -68.92 16.03
CA ALA A 163 19.62 -70.00 16.00
C ALA A 163 18.48 -69.83 17.02
N ASN A 164 18.45 -68.72 17.78
CA ASN A 164 17.42 -68.41 18.77
C ASN A 164 17.24 -69.48 19.87
N GLU A 165 18.32 -70.12 20.34
CA GLU A 165 18.20 -71.14 21.39
C GLU A 165 17.65 -70.51 22.70
N PRO A 166 16.41 -70.84 23.14
CA PRO A 166 15.77 -70.13 24.25
C PRO A 166 16.47 -70.40 25.58
N SER A 167 17.11 -71.56 25.73
CA SER A 167 17.94 -71.95 26.87
C SER A 167 19.17 -71.05 27.00
N PHE A 168 19.87 -70.75 25.90
CA PHE A 168 21.05 -69.88 25.94
C PHE A 168 20.68 -68.41 26.18
N LEU A 169 19.69 -67.90 25.44
CA LEU A 169 19.27 -66.49 25.52
C LEU A 169 18.60 -66.13 26.86
N SER A 170 17.73 -67.02 27.36
CA SER A 170 16.92 -66.73 28.55
C SER A 170 17.62 -67.14 29.85
N VAL A 171 18.31 -68.28 29.88
CA VAL A 171 18.94 -68.81 31.11
C VAL A 171 20.33 -68.21 31.33
N GLN A 172 21.16 -68.12 30.27
CA GLN A 172 22.52 -67.60 30.40
C GLN A 172 22.54 -66.08 30.19
N LEU A 173 22.06 -65.57 29.06
CA LEU A 173 22.16 -64.13 28.76
C LEU A 173 21.16 -63.25 29.52
N ARG A 174 20.17 -63.86 30.20
CA ARG A 174 19.11 -63.18 30.98
C ARG A 174 18.38 -62.08 30.21
N VAL A 175 18.31 -62.20 28.89
CA VAL A 175 17.51 -61.30 28.05
C VAL A 175 16.06 -61.73 28.23
N GLN A 176 15.26 -60.97 28.97
CA GLN A 176 13.85 -61.31 29.20
C GLN A 176 12.93 -60.74 28.13
N ASP A 177 13.29 -59.58 27.55
CA ASP A 177 12.47 -58.92 26.54
C ASP A 177 12.53 -59.66 25.19
N GLN A 178 11.36 -59.97 24.63
CA GLN A 178 11.24 -60.63 23.33
C GLN A 178 11.77 -59.77 22.19
N ARG A 179 11.67 -58.43 22.32
CA ARG A 179 12.16 -57.50 21.30
C ARG A 179 13.68 -57.50 21.22
N ASP A 180 14.34 -57.51 22.38
CA ASP A 180 15.79 -57.57 22.46
C ASP A 180 16.32 -58.92 21.98
N LYS A 181 15.60 -60.02 22.27
CA LYS A 181 15.93 -61.35 21.73
C LYS A 181 15.86 -61.36 20.21
N GLN A 182 14.76 -60.87 19.63
CA GLN A 182 14.60 -60.81 18.18
C GLN A 182 15.65 -59.88 17.53
N LYS A 183 15.92 -58.72 18.12
CA LYS A 183 16.95 -57.79 17.63
C LYS A 183 18.34 -58.43 17.66
N LEU A 184 18.69 -59.07 18.78
CA LEU A 184 19.97 -59.74 18.94
C LEU A 184 20.11 -60.93 17.97
N ASN A 185 19.03 -61.71 17.80
CA ASN A 185 18.99 -62.84 16.88
C ASN A 185 19.23 -62.39 15.43
N ILE A 186 18.44 -61.44 14.92
CA ILE A 186 18.56 -60.93 13.55
C ILE A 186 19.96 -60.35 13.31
N LYS A 187 20.51 -59.62 14.29
CA LYS A 187 21.87 -59.07 14.18
C LYS A 187 22.95 -60.14 14.27
N ALA A 188 22.78 -61.17 15.08
CA ALA A 188 23.72 -62.28 15.15
C ALA A 188 23.72 -63.10 13.86
N LEU A 189 22.54 -63.34 13.30
CA LEU A 189 22.38 -64.02 12.02
C LEU A 189 23.04 -63.24 10.88
N ASP A 190 22.88 -61.91 10.88
CA ASP A 190 23.58 -61.03 9.94
C ASP A 190 25.09 -61.21 9.99
N VAL A 191 25.64 -61.24 11.20
CA VAL A 191 27.08 -61.34 11.40
C VAL A 191 27.60 -62.74 11.04
N VAL A 192 26.83 -63.79 11.32
CA VAL A 192 27.20 -65.18 11.06
C VAL A 192 27.16 -65.49 9.56
N LEU A 193 26.15 -65.00 8.83
CA LEU A 193 26.00 -65.26 7.39
C LEU A 193 26.86 -64.33 6.53
N PHE A 194 26.96 -63.04 6.87
CA PHE A 194 27.60 -62.03 6.00
C PHE A 194 28.95 -61.53 6.52
N GLY A 195 29.36 -61.96 7.72
CA GLY A 195 30.64 -61.60 8.33
C GLY A 195 30.57 -60.34 9.20
N PRO A 196 31.72 -59.73 9.55
CA PRO A 196 31.76 -58.54 10.40
C PRO A 196 30.84 -57.47 9.82
N PRO A 197 29.97 -56.86 10.66
CA PRO A 197 29.08 -55.84 10.15
C PRO A 197 29.97 -54.73 9.63
N THR A 198 29.88 -54.49 8.32
CA THR A 198 30.53 -53.35 7.71
C THR A 198 29.99 -52.16 8.48
N ARG A 199 30.87 -51.47 9.21
CA ARG A 199 30.53 -50.14 9.71
C ARG A 199 29.93 -49.44 8.49
N PRO A 200 28.71 -48.89 8.51
CA PRO A 200 28.47 -47.75 7.66
C PRO A 200 29.61 -46.81 8.08
N PRO A 201 30.61 -46.54 7.22
CA PRO A 201 31.61 -45.57 7.58
C PRO A 201 30.78 -44.36 7.98
N HIS A 202 31.00 -43.83 9.19
CA HIS A 202 30.47 -42.53 9.54
C HIS A 202 30.93 -41.65 8.39
N ASN A 203 30.02 -41.37 7.46
CA ASN A 203 30.38 -40.81 6.18
C ASN A 203 30.48 -39.34 6.50
N TYR A 204 31.59 -38.94 7.11
CA TYR A 204 31.84 -37.54 7.44
C TYR A 204 31.63 -36.66 6.21
N MET A 205 31.86 -37.19 5.01
CA MET A 205 31.50 -36.53 3.74
C MET A 205 30.00 -36.37 3.53
N LYS A 206 29.18 -37.39 3.83
CA LYS A 206 27.71 -37.31 3.75
C LYS A 206 27.15 -36.39 4.82
N ASP A 207 27.66 -36.48 6.05
CA ASP A 207 27.19 -35.66 7.17
C ASP A 207 27.65 -34.20 7.01
N LEU A 208 28.86 -33.96 6.47
CA LEU A 208 29.33 -32.62 6.12
C LEU A 208 28.55 -32.04 4.95
N LEU A 209 28.20 -32.84 3.94
CA LEU A 209 27.32 -32.39 2.85
C LEU A 209 25.90 -32.09 3.34
N LEU A 210 25.39 -32.87 4.31
CA LEU A 210 24.10 -32.62 4.94
C LEU A 210 24.14 -31.33 5.78
N ILE A 211 25.18 -31.12 6.59
CA ILE A 211 25.36 -29.89 7.37
C ILE A 211 25.50 -28.69 6.44
N VAL A 212 26.30 -28.79 5.38
CA VAL A 212 26.46 -27.72 4.38
C VAL A 212 25.13 -27.42 3.68
N SER A 213 24.32 -28.43 3.34
CA SER A 213 23.02 -28.20 2.70
C SER A 213 22.03 -27.50 3.64
N VAL A 214 22.03 -27.87 4.92
CA VAL A 214 21.19 -27.23 5.95
C VAL A 214 21.63 -25.79 6.18
N VAL A 215 22.93 -25.53 6.30
CA VAL A 215 23.46 -24.16 6.48
C VAL A 215 23.16 -23.29 5.26
N MET A 216 23.28 -23.83 4.05
CA MET A 216 22.90 -23.12 2.83
C MET A 216 21.40 -22.85 2.76
N GLY A 217 20.56 -23.79 3.19
CA GLY A 217 19.10 -23.62 3.28
C GLY A 217 18.71 -22.54 4.28
N VAL A 218 19.25 -22.59 5.50
CA VAL A 218 18.97 -21.59 6.56
C VAL A 218 19.56 -20.23 6.19
N GLY A 219 20.76 -20.20 5.60
CA GLY A 219 21.37 -18.98 5.08
C GLY A 219 20.55 -18.35 3.97
N GLY A 220 20.02 -19.16 3.04
CA GLY A 220 19.10 -18.72 1.99
C GLY A 220 17.79 -18.18 2.54
N CYS A 221 17.17 -18.86 3.51
CA CYS A 221 15.95 -18.39 4.17
C CYS A 221 16.17 -17.09 4.96
N TRP A 222 17.29 -16.98 5.68
CA TRP A 222 17.67 -15.76 6.40
C TRP A 222 17.93 -14.60 5.44
N PHE A 223 18.67 -14.83 4.36
CA PHE A 223 18.96 -13.81 3.34
C PHE A 223 17.71 -13.36 2.60
N ALA A 224 16.80 -14.28 2.28
CA ALA A 224 15.50 -13.94 1.72
C ALA A 224 14.66 -13.11 2.71
N GLN A 225 14.66 -13.44 4.01
CA GLN A 225 14.00 -12.62 5.03
C GLN A 225 14.64 -11.23 5.19
N ALA A 226 15.97 -11.14 5.10
CA ALA A 226 16.70 -9.86 5.15
C ALA A 226 16.38 -8.99 3.93
N GLN A 227 16.40 -9.57 2.73
CA GLN A 227 15.96 -8.90 1.52
C GLN A 227 14.47 -8.54 1.56
N ASN A 228 13.62 -9.36 2.17
CA ASN A 228 12.20 -9.05 2.30
C ASN A 228 11.94 -7.88 3.28
N LYS A 229 12.85 -7.62 4.22
CA LYS A 229 12.81 -6.38 5.02
C LYS A 229 13.28 -5.18 4.21
N ALA A 230 14.32 -5.32 3.38
CA ALA A 230 14.79 -4.27 2.48
C ALA A 230 13.79 -3.96 1.34
N SER A 231 13.13 -4.96 0.78
CA SER A 231 12.15 -4.83 -0.30
C SER A 231 10.91 -4.05 0.15
N LYS A 232 10.47 -4.22 1.40
CA LYS A 232 9.39 -3.41 1.99
C LYS A 232 9.74 -1.93 1.99
N ILE A 233 11.00 -1.56 2.21
CA ILE A 233 11.47 -0.17 2.15
C ILE A 233 11.46 0.34 0.70
N HIS A 234 11.86 -0.48 -0.27
CA HIS A 234 11.79 -0.11 -1.69
C HIS A 234 10.35 -0.01 -2.21
N ILE A 235 9.45 -0.89 -1.79
CA ILE A 235 8.03 -0.88 -2.18
C ILE A 235 7.32 0.34 -1.58
N THR A 236 7.57 0.64 -0.30
CA THR A 236 7.01 1.84 0.33
C THR A 236 7.54 3.12 -0.32
N LYS A 237 8.81 3.14 -0.73
CA LYS A 237 9.37 4.24 -1.53
C LYS A 237 8.72 4.35 -2.91
N MET A 238 8.55 3.24 -3.62
CA MET A 238 7.86 3.21 -4.92
C MET A 238 6.38 3.60 -4.82
N MET A 239 5.65 3.18 -3.79
CA MET A 239 4.26 3.62 -3.57
C MET A 239 4.19 5.13 -3.36
N LYS A 240 5.15 5.69 -2.61
CA LYS A 240 5.22 7.13 -2.38
C LYS A 240 5.51 7.90 -3.66
N ASP A 241 6.39 7.37 -4.51
CA ASP A 241 6.71 7.96 -5.81
C ASP A 241 5.50 7.86 -6.77
N LEU A 242 4.75 6.76 -6.75
CA LEU A 242 3.54 6.56 -7.56
C LEU A 242 2.39 7.47 -7.11
N GLU A 243 2.17 7.63 -5.79
CA GLU A 243 1.23 8.62 -5.25
C GLU A 243 1.65 10.06 -5.58
N SER A 244 2.96 10.34 -5.63
CA SER A 244 3.45 11.67 -6.03
C SER A 244 3.25 11.94 -7.52
N LEU A 245 3.50 10.94 -8.37
CA LEU A 245 3.26 11.00 -9.81
C LEU A 245 1.77 11.16 -10.11
N GLN A 246 0.90 10.39 -9.45
CA GLN A 246 -0.54 10.51 -9.58
C GLN A 246 -1.05 11.89 -9.11
N ARG A 247 -0.47 12.45 -8.04
CA ARG A 247 -0.78 13.82 -7.60
C ARG A 247 -0.32 14.88 -8.60
N ALA A 248 0.82 14.67 -9.26
CA ALA A 248 1.29 15.54 -10.33
C ALA A 248 0.39 15.45 -11.57
N GLU A 249 -0.02 14.24 -11.96
CA GLU A 249 -0.98 14.01 -13.04
C GLU A 249 -2.32 14.72 -12.76
N GLN A 250 -2.85 14.56 -11.53
CA GLN A 250 -4.06 15.26 -11.11
C GLN A 250 -3.88 16.79 -11.16
N SER A 251 -2.71 17.31 -10.75
CA SER A 251 -2.43 18.75 -10.81
C SER A 251 -2.31 19.28 -12.24
N LEU A 252 -1.82 18.46 -13.18
CA LEU A 252 -1.76 18.81 -14.60
C LEU A 252 -3.16 18.82 -15.22
N MET A 253 -4.01 17.85 -14.85
CA MET A 253 -5.43 17.84 -15.22
C MET A 253 -6.15 19.09 -14.69
N ASP A 254 -5.96 19.44 -13.42
CA ASP A 254 -6.55 20.65 -12.81
C ASP A 254 -6.04 21.93 -13.50
N LEU A 255 -4.76 22.00 -13.85
CA LEU A 255 -4.20 23.15 -14.58
C LEU A 255 -4.75 23.24 -16.00
N GLN A 256 -4.93 22.12 -16.70
CA GLN A 256 -5.59 22.09 -18.00
C GLN A 256 -7.05 22.53 -17.90
N GLU A 257 -7.78 22.08 -16.88
CA GLU A 257 -9.16 22.48 -16.64
C GLU A 257 -9.28 23.96 -16.26
N GLN A 258 -8.34 24.50 -15.47
CA GLN A 258 -8.29 25.93 -15.18
C GLN A 258 -7.95 26.77 -16.40
N LEU A 259 -7.05 26.30 -17.27
CA LEU A 259 -6.75 26.96 -18.54
C LEU A 259 -7.95 26.93 -19.48
N GLU A 260 -8.67 25.82 -19.54
CA GLU A 260 -9.90 25.69 -20.33
C GLU A 260 -10.98 26.63 -19.81
N ARG A 261 -11.26 26.64 -18.50
CA ARG A 261 -12.20 27.60 -17.88
C ARG A 261 -11.78 29.05 -18.11
N ALA A 262 -10.50 29.38 -17.95
CA ALA A 262 -10.01 30.73 -18.22
C ALA A 262 -10.14 31.10 -19.70
N GLN A 263 -9.95 30.15 -20.62
CA GLN A 263 -10.13 30.38 -22.05
C GLN A 263 -11.61 30.52 -22.43
N GLU A 264 -12.50 29.73 -21.82
CA GLU A 264 -13.96 29.86 -21.96
C GLU A 264 -14.44 31.19 -21.41
N GLU A 265 -13.99 31.60 -20.21
CA GLU A 265 -14.30 32.91 -19.66
C GLU A 265 -13.77 34.03 -20.57
N LYS A 266 -12.57 33.90 -21.13
CA LYS A 266 -12.05 34.88 -22.11
C LYS A 266 -12.88 34.90 -23.39
N ARG A 267 -13.39 33.77 -23.87
CA ARG A 267 -14.29 33.70 -25.04
C ARG A 267 -15.64 34.32 -24.72
N ASN A 268 -16.26 33.96 -23.60
CA ASN A 268 -17.52 34.55 -23.14
C ASN A 268 -17.38 36.05 -22.92
N VAL A 269 -16.31 36.52 -22.28
CA VAL A 269 -16.03 37.95 -22.10
C VAL A 269 -15.74 38.64 -23.43
N ALA A 270 -15.10 37.97 -24.39
CA ALA A 270 -14.89 38.53 -25.73
C ALA A 270 -16.21 38.64 -26.51
N GLU A 271 -17.09 37.64 -26.42
CA GLU A 271 -18.42 37.64 -27.02
C GLU A 271 -19.32 38.69 -26.36
N GLU A 272 -19.35 38.76 -25.04
CA GLU A 272 -20.06 39.80 -24.29
C GLU A 272 -19.51 41.18 -24.62
N LYS A 273 -18.18 41.35 -24.71
CA LYS A 273 -17.57 42.62 -25.08
C LYS A 273 -17.94 43.03 -26.52
N GLN A 274 -17.94 42.09 -27.47
CA GLN A 274 -18.36 42.38 -28.85
C GLN A 274 -19.83 42.76 -28.92
N ASN A 275 -20.71 42.01 -28.25
CA ASN A 275 -22.14 42.31 -28.17
C ASN A 275 -22.40 43.66 -27.49
N LEU A 276 -21.64 43.99 -26.44
CA LEU A 276 -21.73 45.30 -25.77
C LEU A 276 -21.17 46.42 -26.67
N GLU A 277 -20.09 46.17 -27.41
CA GLU A 277 -19.50 47.14 -28.33
C GLU A 277 -20.43 47.40 -29.53
N GLU A 278 -21.12 46.38 -30.05
CA GLU A 278 -22.18 46.52 -31.06
C GLU A 278 -23.35 47.32 -30.51
N LYS A 279 -23.83 46.99 -29.30
CA LYS A 279 -24.91 47.73 -28.65
C LYS A 279 -24.55 49.20 -28.39
N MET A 280 -23.32 49.47 -27.94
CA MET A 280 -22.81 50.83 -27.78
C MET A 280 -22.67 51.55 -29.12
N ARG A 281 -22.22 50.87 -30.18
CA ARG A 281 -22.19 51.44 -31.53
C ARG A 281 -23.58 51.80 -32.01
N ASP A 282 -24.58 50.95 -31.81
CA ASP A 282 -25.96 51.21 -32.20
C ASP A 282 -26.55 52.39 -31.40
N GLU A 283 -26.28 52.47 -30.10
CA GLU A 283 -26.67 53.63 -29.28
C GLU A 283 -25.98 54.92 -29.74
N ILE A 284 -24.70 54.86 -30.11
CA ILE A 284 -23.96 56.02 -30.67
C ILE A 284 -24.52 56.40 -32.03
N ILE A 285 -24.80 55.45 -32.92
CA ILE A 285 -25.38 55.70 -34.25
C ILE A 285 -26.77 56.31 -34.09
N GLY A 286 -27.60 55.77 -33.21
CA GLY A 286 -28.93 56.31 -32.90
C GLY A 286 -28.84 57.74 -32.36
N ALA A 287 -27.96 58.00 -31.40
CA ALA A 287 -27.72 59.35 -30.87
C ALA A 287 -27.15 60.30 -31.94
N GLN A 288 -26.28 59.80 -32.82
CA GLN A 288 -25.71 60.56 -33.92
C GLN A 288 -26.76 60.89 -34.97
N GLU A 289 -27.68 59.98 -35.26
CA GLU A 289 -28.80 60.19 -36.17
C GLU A 289 -29.82 61.19 -35.59
N GLU A 290 -30.12 61.11 -34.30
CA GLU A 290 -30.92 62.12 -33.59
C GLU A 290 -30.24 63.50 -33.61
N ALA A 291 -28.92 63.55 -33.36
CA ALA A 291 -28.15 64.77 -33.42
C ALA A 291 -28.09 65.34 -34.85
N HIS A 292 -28.00 64.49 -35.88
CA HIS A 292 -28.01 64.91 -37.27
C HIS A 292 -29.37 65.46 -37.68
N ARG A 293 -30.45 64.80 -37.26
CA ARG A 293 -31.83 65.27 -37.45
C ARG A 293 -32.08 66.61 -36.74
N LEU A 294 -31.60 66.77 -35.50
CA LEU A 294 -31.61 68.06 -34.79
C LEU A 294 -30.76 69.12 -35.49
N HIS A 295 -29.64 68.72 -36.09
CA HIS A 295 -28.78 69.63 -36.83
C HIS A 295 -29.46 70.10 -38.13
N GLU A 296 -30.11 69.22 -38.89
CA GLU A 296 -30.91 69.62 -40.06
C GLU A 296 -32.03 70.58 -39.69
N LEU A 297 -32.76 70.31 -38.60
CA LEU A 297 -33.79 71.23 -38.09
C LEU A 297 -33.19 72.59 -37.69
N ARG A 298 -32.00 72.60 -37.06
CA ARG A 298 -31.28 73.84 -36.76
C ARG A 298 -30.78 74.53 -38.02
N GLN A 299 -30.26 73.81 -39.01
CA GLN A 299 -29.85 74.43 -40.27
C GLN A 299 -31.04 75.08 -40.96
N GLY A 300 -32.20 74.40 -41.01
CA GLY A 300 -33.45 74.98 -41.50
C GLY A 300 -33.87 76.26 -40.75
N ALA A 301 -33.75 76.26 -39.42
CA ALA A 301 -34.01 77.46 -38.61
C ALA A 301 -32.95 78.57 -38.78
N VAL A 302 -31.69 78.21 -39.03
CA VAL A 302 -30.59 79.15 -39.29
C VAL A 302 -30.75 79.81 -40.67
N THR A 303 -31.27 79.11 -41.68
CA THR A 303 -31.64 79.73 -42.96
C THR A 303 -32.73 80.78 -42.76
N GLU A 304 -33.75 80.51 -41.93
CA GLU A 304 -34.77 81.50 -41.57
C GLU A 304 -34.18 82.67 -40.77
N LEU A 305 -33.26 82.43 -39.82
CA LEU A 305 -32.54 83.50 -39.12
C LEU A 305 -31.66 84.34 -40.07
N SER A 306 -31.04 83.74 -41.08
CA SER A 306 -30.25 84.47 -42.09
C SER A 306 -31.14 85.38 -42.94
N ARG A 307 -32.36 84.93 -43.26
CA ARG A 307 -33.36 85.74 -43.95
C ARG A 307 -33.85 86.92 -43.09
N LEU A 308 -34.00 86.71 -41.78
CA LEU A 308 -34.35 87.78 -40.83
C LEU A 308 -33.19 88.78 -40.63
N ARG A 309 -31.94 88.31 -40.59
CA ARG A 309 -30.75 89.17 -40.50
C ARG A 309 -30.59 90.05 -41.73
N TYR A 310 -30.89 89.54 -42.92
CA TYR A 310 -30.94 90.34 -44.15
C TYR A 310 -32.02 91.43 -44.07
N ALA A 311 -33.18 91.14 -43.49
CA ALA A 311 -34.22 92.14 -43.26
C ALA A 311 -33.83 93.18 -42.19
N GLU A 312 -33.02 92.81 -41.19
CA GLU A 312 -32.46 93.72 -40.19
C GLU A 312 -31.43 94.69 -40.80
N GLU A 313 -30.57 94.21 -41.71
CA GLU A 313 -29.63 95.07 -42.46
C GLU A 313 -30.34 96.11 -43.34
N GLU A 314 -31.45 95.74 -44.00
CA GLU A 314 -32.29 96.69 -44.73
C GLU A 314 -32.90 97.74 -43.77
N LEU A 315 -33.29 97.33 -42.56
CA LEU A 315 -33.80 98.26 -41.54
C LEU A 315 -32.71 99.23 -41.07
N GLU A 316 -31.48 98.76 -40.92
CA GLU A 316 -30.33 99.59 -40.52
C GLU A 316 -29.98 100.63 -41.60
N GLN A 317 -30.11 100.28 -42.88
CA GLN A 317 -29.99 101.24 -43.99
C GLN A 317 -31.07 102.34 -43.92
N VAL A 318 -32.32 101.96 -43.65
CA VAL A 318 -33.42 102.94 -43.48
C VAL A 318 -33.18 103.83 -42.26
N LEU A 319 -32.68 103.27 -41.16
CA LEU A 319 -32.36 104.01 -39.93
C LEU A 319 -31.20 104.99 -40.15
N GLY A 320 -30.19 104.59 -40.93
CA GLY A 320 -29.12 105.48 -41.38
C GLY A 320 -29.63 106.65 -42.23
N ALA A 321 -30.56 106.40 -43.16
CA ALA A 321 -31.21 107.45 -43.94
C ALA A 321 -32.04 108.39 -43.05
N LEU A 322 -32.73 107.86 -42.04
CA LEU A 322 -33.53 108.64 -41.09
C LEU A 322 -32.66 109.49 -40.16
N LYS A 323 -31.52 108.96 -39.72
CA LYS A 323 -30.53 109.70 -38.89
C LYS A 323 -29.83 110.82 -39.68
N GLN A 324 -29.66 110.64 -40.99
CA GLN A 324 -29.19 111.72 -41.86
C GLN A 324 -30.24 112.83 -41.99
N ALA A 325 -31.52 112.47 -42.16
CA ALA A 325 -32.62 113.43 -42.14
C ALA A 325 -32.75 114.15 -40.79
N GLU A 326 -32.48 113.48 -39.66
CA GLU A 326 -32.45 114.09 -38.33
C GLU A 326 -31.33 115.13 -38.21
N LYS A 327 -30.12 114.83 -38.70
CA LYS A 327 -29.00 115.79 -38.69
C LYS A 327 -29.29 117.02 -39.54
N ASP A 328 -29.90 116.84 -40.70
CA ASP A 328 -30.29 117.94 -41.58
C ASP A 328 -31.41 118.79 -40.94
N MET A 329 -32.29 118.17 -40.16
CA MET A 329 -33.31 118.89 -39.37
C MET A 329 -32.69 119.65 -38.18
N GLN A 330 -31.74 119.06 -37.45
CA GLN A 330 -31.07 119.69 -36.30
C GLN A 330 -30.20 120.90 -36.69
N ALA A 331 -29.65 120.93 -37.91
CA ALA A 331 -28.90 122.08 -38.42
C ALA A 331 -29.77 123.34 -38.61
N SER A 332 -31.10 123.19 -38.62
CA SER A 332 -32.05 124.30 -38.79
C SER A 332 -32.68 124.83 -37.48
N TRP A 333 -32.37 124.22 -36.32
CA TRP A 333 -33.03 124.53 -35.05
C TRP A 333 -32.15 125.43 -34.15
N THR A 334 -32.50 126.71 -34.03
CA THR A 334 -31.98 127.61 -32.98
C THR A 334 -33.09 127.92 -31.97
N VAL A 335 -32.78 127.78 -30.68
CA VAL A 335 -33.75 127.96 -29.57
C VAL A 335 -33.92 129.45 -29.27
N SER A 336 -35.18 129.89 -29.22
CA SER A 336 -35.60 131.30 -29.08
C SER A 336 -35.29 131.89 -27.69
N GLU A 337 -34.75 133.12 -27.67
CA GLU A 337 -34.31 133.87 -26.47
C GLU A 337 -35.37 133.96 -25.36
N ALA A 338 -36.65 133.92 -25.69
CA ALA A 338 -37.75 134.03 -24.72
C ALA A 338 -37.78 132.84 -23.73
N LEU A 339 -37.46 131.62 -24.18
CA LEU A 339 -37.46 130.42 -23.32
C LEU A 339 -36.33 130.47 -22.29
N GLN A 340 -35.19 131.05 -22.67
CA GLN A 340 -34.01 131.17 -21.82
C GLN A 340 -34.23 132.18 -20.68
N GLN A 341 -34.96 133.27 -20.95
CA GLN A 341 -35.36 134.25 -19.93
C GLN A 341 -36.35 133.66 -18.92
N TRP A 342 -37.30 132.84 -19.36
CA TRP A 342 -38.23 132.16 -18.44
C TRP A 342 -37.52 131.15 -17.54
N LEU A 343 -36.59 130.35 -18.08
CA LEU A 343 -35.80 129.38 -17.31
C LEU A 343 -34.93 130.06 -16.25
N GLN A 344 -34.34 131.21 -16.58
CA GLN A 344 -33.59 132.05 -15.65
C GLN A 344 -34.48 132.57 -14.49
N LEU A 345 -35.65 133.10 -14.82
CA LEU A 345 -36.57 133.69 -13.85
C LEU A 345 -37.16 132.63 -12.91
N THR A 346 -37.44 131.44 -13.43
CA THR A 346 -37.98 130.32 -12.63
C THR A 346 -36.94 129.82 -11.64
N HIS A 347 -35.69 129.67 -12.09
CA HIS A 347 -34.58 129.26 -11.23
C HIS A 347 -34.32 130.29 -10.12
N GLU A 348 -34.38 131.59 -10.43
CA GLU A 348 -34.16 132.63 -9.43
C GLU A 348 -35.26 132.69 -8.36
N VAL A 349 -36.53 132.50 -8.77
CA VAL A 349 -37.66 132.37 -7.83
C VAL A 349 -37.51 131.13 -6.94
N GLU A 350 -37.10 130.00 -7.50
CA GLU A 350 -36.94 128.75 -6.76
C GLU A 350 -35.81 128.84 -5.72
N VAL A 351 -34.70 129.50 -6.05
CA VAL A 351 -33.59 129.76 -5.12
C VAL A 351 -34.02 130.66 -3.96
N GLN A 352 -34.81 131.71 -4.24
CA GLN A 352 -35.36 132.58 -3.18
C GLN A 352 -36.28 131.79 -2.24
N TYR A 353 -37.16 130.97 -2.80
CA TYR A 353 -38.08 130.15 -2.00
C TYR A 353 -37.32 129.13 -1.14
N TYR A 354 -36.27 128.50 -1.69
CA TYR A 354 -35.40 127.60 -0.95
C TYR A 354 -34.72 128.27 0.24
N ASN A 355 -34.15 129.48 0.06
CA ASN A 355 -33.45 130.20 1.12
C ASN A 355 -34.37 130.62 2.27
N VAL A 356 -35.59 131.09 1.97
CA VAL A 356 -36.59 131.42 2.99
C VAL A 356 -36.98 130.18 3.80
N LYS A 357 -37.18 129.05 3.11
CA LYS A 357 -37.56 127.80 3.75
C LYS A 357 -36.44 127.25 4.65
N LYS A 358 -35.18 127.39 4.22
CA LYS A 358 -33.99 127.06 5.02
C LYS A 358 -33.90 127.91 6.29
N HIS A 359 -34.06 129.23 6.18
CA HIS A 359 -33.94 130.12 7.33
C HIS A 359 -35.05 129.90 8.36
N SER A 360 -36.27 129.62 7.91
CA SER A 360 -37.39 129.23 8.78
C SER A 360 -37.11 127.91 9.53
N ALA A 361 -36.53 126.92 8.85
CA ALA A 361 -36.16 125.65 9.46
C ALA A 361 -35.04 125.82 10.52
N GLU A 362 -34.06 126.69 10.28
CA GLU A 362 -33.00 127.00 11.24
C GLU A 362 -33.53 127.67 12.52
N LEU A 363 -34.54 128.55 12.39
CA LEU A 363 -35.19 129.20 13.52
C LEU A 363 -35.99 128.20 14.38
N GLN A 364 -36.72 127.27 13.75
CA GLN A 364 -37.43 126.19 14.45
C GLN A 364 -36.46 125.27 15.21
N LEU A 365 -35.28 125.02 14.66
CA LEU A 365 -34.22 124.22 15.30
C LEU A 365 -33.57 124.94 16.49
N ALA A 366 -33.53 126.27 16.48
CA ALA A 366 -33.05 127.08 17.61
C ALA A 366 -34.06 127.09 18.78
N THR A 367 -35.35 127.29 18.51
CA THR A 367 -36.41 127.25 19.54
C THR A 367 -36.52 125.87 20.21
N ALA A 368 -36.32 124.80 19.45
CA ALA A 368 -36.34 123.42 19.99
C ALA A 368 -35.13 123.06 20.88
N LYS A 369 -34.06 123.89 20.91
CA LYS A 369 -32.88 123.67 21.76
C LYS A 369 -32.99 124.28 23.16
N GLU A 370 -33.93 125.19 23.42
CA GLU A 370 -34.01 125.95 24.68
C GLU A 370 -35.06 125.46 25.70
N GLU A 371 -35.76 124.34 25.47
CA GLU A 371 -36.70 123.78 26.47
C GLU A 371 -36.18 122.48 27.14
N PRO A 372 -35.87 122.49 28.46
CA PRO A 372 -35.49 121.30 29.21
C PRO A 372 -36.70 120.51 29.79
N ILE A 373 -36.82 119.28 29.30
CA ILE A 373 -37.30 118.02 29.91
C ILE A 373 -37.97 118.09 31.31
N LEU A 374 -39.24 117.67 31.40
CA LEU A 374 -39.78 116.79 32.47
C LEU A 374 -41.19 116.23 32.08
N PRO A 375 -41.59 115.02 32.56
CA PRO A 375 -42.82 114.32 32.14
C PRO A 375 -43.96 114.37 33.19
N CYS A 376 -45.22 114.38 32.75
CA CYS A 376 -46.43 113.85 33.44
C CYS A 376 -47.65 114.01 32.49
N ARG A 377 -48.33 112.93 32.08
CA ARG A 377 -49.42 112.16 32.75
C ARG A 377 -50.81 112.81 32.70
N GLN A 378 -51.70 112.11 31.99
CA GLN A 378 -53.16 111.93 32.14
C GLN A 378 -54.19 112.96 31.63
N ARG A 379 -55.15 112.35 30.91
CA ARG A 379 -56.59 112.67 30.73
C ARG A 379 -56.99 113.70 29.65
N GLY A 380 -57.46 113.17 28.52
CA GLY A 380 -58.89 112.86 28.36
C GLY A 380 -59.81 113.93 27.76
N LEU A 381 -60.45 113.52 26.64
CA LEU A 381 -61.78 113.90 26.11
C LEU A 381 -61.95 115.11 25.15
N ARG A 382 -62.44 114.74 23.95
CA ARG A 382 -63.57 115.30 23.16
C ARG A 382 -63.37 116.57 22.32
N ARG A 383 -63.44 116.39 20.98
CA ARG A 383 -64.49 116.80 20.01
C ARG A 383 -63.88 116.80 18.59
N ARG A 384 -64.42 116.02 17.63
CA ARG A 384 -65.36 116.40 16.54
C ARG A 384 -64.93 117.58 15.66
N GLY A 385 -64.91 117.34 14.34
CA GLY A 385 -64.88 118.31 13.24
C GLY A 385 -63.64 118.11 12.36
N VAL A 386 -63.67 117.40 11.21
CA VAL A 386 -64.36 117.68 9.93
C VAL A 386 -63.93 119.02 9.33
N LEU A 387 -63.27 118.95 8.17
CA LEU A 387 -63.23 119.87 7.01
C LEU A 387 -62.24 119.20 6.01
N TYR A 388 -62.63 118.27 5.15
CA TYR A 388 -63.18 118.47 3.79
C TYR A 388 -63.09 119.90 3.24
N TRP A 389 -62.43 120.04 2.09
CA TRP A 389 -62.85 120.69 0.81
C TRP A 389 -61.59 120.63 -0.09
N GLY A 390 -61.56 120.04 -1.28
CA GLY A 390 -62.64 119.63 -2.16
C GLY A 390 -62.65 120.48 -3.44
N LEU A 391 -62.78 119.77 -4.56
CA LEU A 391 -63.14 120.17 -5.93
C LEU A 391 -61.96 120.45 -6.89
N SER A 392 -61.68 119.56 -7.84
CA SER A 392 -62.52 119.00 -8.93
C SER A 392 -62.72 120.00 -10.06
N MET A 393 -62.31 119.61 -11.27
CA MET A 393 -63.24 119.40 -12.38
C MET A 393 -62.45 119.02 -13.64
N SER A 394 -62.72 117.83 -14.18
CA SER A 394 -62.84 117.68 -15.62
C SER A 394 -64.18 118.30 -16.05
N PRO A 395 -64.28 118.81 -17.27
CA PRO A 395 -65.25 118.18 -18.17
C PRO A 395 -64.80 118.12 -19.64
N THR A 396 -65.38 117.14 -20.31
CA THR A 396 -65.64 117.01 -21.74
C THR A 396 -66.11 118.30 -22.44
N ALA A 397 -65.74 118.41 -23.73
CA ALA A 397 -66.19 119.37 -24.75
C ALA A 397 -67.73 119.45 -24.92
N PRO A 398 -68.29 120.48 -25.59
CA PRO A 398 -68.54 120.35 -27.05
C PRO A 398 -68.64 121.67 -27.87
N LEU A 399 -68.20 121.64 -29.14
CA LEU A 399 -68.86 122.12 -30.39
C LEU A 399 -67.86 122.19 -31.54
#